data_AF-A0A933SP89-F1
#
_entry.id   AF-A0A933SP89-F1
#
_cell.length_a   1.000
_cell.length_b   1.000
_cell.length_c   1.000
_cell.angle_alpha   90.00
_cell.angle_beta   90.00
_cell.angle_gamma   90.00
#
_symmetry.space_group_name_H-M   'P 1'
#
loop_
_entity.id
_entity.type
_entity.pdbx_description
1 polymer ?
#
loop_
_entity_poly.entity_id
_entity_poly.type
_entity_poly.pdbx_seq_one_letter_code
_entity_poly.pdbx_strand_id
1 'polypeptide(L)'
;MKSLKHGKNILVSVENITPFGIWLYVREKEYFLCYKDYPYFREQTIKSIQNVQLLHGYHLYWPDLDVDLEIDNLENPEKYTLQFKTNTHLTKKPNGRAVARR
;
A
#
# COMPACT_ATOMS: atom_id res chain seq x y z
N MET A 1 31.92 3.63 -23.41
CA MET A 1 30.63 2.92 -23.53
C MET A 1 29.53 3.96 -23.46
N LYS A 2 28.59 3.93 -24.41
CA LYS A 2 27.61 5.01 -24.64
C LYS A 2 26.55 4.94 -23.54
N SER A 3 26.51 5.95 -22.68
CA SER A 3 25.39 6.17 -21.75
C SER A 3 24.13 6.43 -22.58
N LEU A 4 23.16 5.53 -22.49
CA LEU A 4 21.81 5.72 -23.04
C LEU A 4 21.17 6.86 -22.24
N LYS A 5 21.21 8.06 -22.82
CA LYS A 5 20.45 9.21 -22.36
C LYS A 5 18.98 8.81 -22.26
N HIS A 6 18.51 8.47 -21.07
CA HIS A 6 17.07 8.35 -20.82
C HIS A 6 16.50 9.77 -20.80
N GLY A 7 16.26 10.31 -22.00
CA GLY A 7 15.37 11.45 -22.22
C GLY A 7 13.90 11.04 -22.09
N LYS A 8 13.59 10.12 -21.19
CA LYS A 8 12.22 9.83 -20.77
C LYS A 8 12.10 10.58 -19.46
N ASN A 9 11.24 11.57 -19.39
CA ASN A 9 10.92 12.24 -18.13
C ASN A 9 10.41 11.13 -17.19
N ILE A 10 11.30 10.57 -16.36
CA ILE A 10 10.98 9.44 -15.50
C ILE A 10 10.19 10.05 -14.36
N LEU A 11 8.88 10.18 -14.57
CA LEU A 11 7.98 10.77 -13.59
C LEU A 11 7.76 9.84 -12.40
N VAL A 12 8.10 8.55 -12.53
CA VAL A 12 8.05 7.53 -11.49
C VAL A 12 9.21 6.54 -11.58
N SER A 13 9.87 6.24 -10.46
CA SER A 13 10.83 5.16 -10.29
C SER A 13 10.69 4.48 -8.93
N VAL A 14 11.09 3.21 -8.83
CA VAL A 14 11.31 2.53 -7.55
C VAL A 14 12.77 2.69 -7.16
N GLU A 15 13.02 3.41 -6.07
CA GLU A 15 14.38 3.71 -5.60
C GLU A 15 14.98 2.55 -4.81
N ASN A 16 14.18 1.96 -3.91
CA ASN A 16 14.68 0.90 -3.04
C ASN A 16 13.57 -0.04 -2.58
N ILE A 17 13.92 -1.31 -2.36
CA ILE A 17 13.02 -2.34 -1.85
C ILE A 17 13.66 -2.90 -0.58
N THR A 18 12.94 -2.78 0.53
CA THR A 18 13.40 -3.22 1.86
C THR A 18 12.50 -4.34 2.38
N PRO A 19 12.90 -5.06 3.44
CA PRO A 19 12.03 -6.04 4.10
C PRO A 19 10.75 -5.45 4.71
N PHE A 20 10.68 -4.13 4.90
CA PHE A 20 9.55 -3.45 5.53
C PHE A 20 8.60 -2.78 4.51
N GLY A 21 9.07 -2.53 3.30
CA GLY A 21 8.34 -1.75 2.31
C GLY A 21 9.18 -1.30 1.12
N ILE A 22 8.58 -0.49 0.26
CA ILE A 22 9.15 -0.01 -1.00
C ILE A 22 9.26 1.51 -0.97
N TRP A 23 10.38 2.04 -1.46
CA TRP A 23 10.57 3.46 -1.73
C TRP A 23 10.30 3.76 -3.19
N LEU A 24 9.36 4.67 -3.42
CA LEU A 24 9.00 5.21 -4.72
C LEU A 24 9.43 6.67 -4.83
N TYR A 25 9.95 7.04 -5.98
CA TYR A 25 10.20 8.43 -6.33
C TYR A 25 9.24 8.83 -7.44
N VAL A 26 8.38 9.79 -7.17
CA VAL A 26 7.33 10.25 -8.08
C VAL A 26 7.32 11.77 -8.11
N ARG A 27 7.48 12.37 -9.29
CA ARG A 27 7.43 13.82 -9.51
C ARG A 27 8.25 14.63 -8.48
N GLU A 28 9.51 14.24 -8.31
CA GLU A 28 10.47 14.89 -7.39
C GLU A 28 10.19 14.68 -5.89
N LYS A 29 9.29 13.76 -5.53
CA LYS A 29 8.98 13.41 -4.14
C LYS A 29 9.19 11.92 -3.89
N GLU A 30 9.65 11.60 -2.69
CA GLU A 30 9.80 10.22 -2.22
C GLU A 30 8.59 9.80 -1.40
N TYR A 31 8.11 8.58 -1.64
CA TYR A 31 7.01 7.95 -0.92
C TYR A 31 7.43 6.56 -0.44
N PHE A 32 7.06 6.25 0.81
CA PHE A 32 7.31 4.94 1.38
C PHE A 32 6.02 4.11 1.47
N LEU A 33 5.99 3.00 0.75
CA LEU A 33 4.91 2.02 0.81
C LEU A 33 5.25 0.94 1.84
N CYS A 34 4.63 0.99 3.01
CA CYS A 34 4.82 -0.03 4.04
C CYS A 34 4.07 -1.33 3.66
N TYR A 35 4.71 -2.49 3.82
CA TYR A 35 4.03 -3.79 3.63
C TYR A 35 2.95 -4.09 4.66
N LYS A 36 2.78 -3.25 5.69
CA LYS A 36 1.65 -3.35 6.62
C LYS A 36 0.36 -2.83 5.96
N ASP A 37 0.46 -1.74 5.24
CA ASP A 37 -0.67 -1.09 4.58
C ASP A 37 -0.87 -1.64 3.16
N TYR A 38 0.22 -2.05 2.51
CA TYR A 38 0.24 -2.58 1.14
C TYR A 38 0.85 -4.00 1.11
N PRO A 39 0.19 -5.01 1.70
CA PRO A 39 0.74 -6.36 1.81
C PRO A 39 0.93 -7.06 0.45
N TYR A 40 0.23 -6.61 -0.59
CA TYR A 40 0.25 -7.19 -1.94
C TYR A 40 1.64 -7.19 -2.59
N PHE A 41 2.54 -6.33 -2.14
CA PHE A 41 3.92 -6.24 -2.63
C PHE A 41 4.91 -7.20 -1.95
N ARG A 42 4.56 -7.81 -0.81
CA ARG A 42 5.50 -8.55 0.03
C ARG A 42 6.12 -9.78 -0.66
N GLU A 43 5.34 -10.48 -1.46
CA GLU A 43 5.73 -11.76 -2.10
C GLU A 43 5.91 -11.62 -3.62
N GLN A 44 6.04 -10.38 -4.10
CA GLN A 44 6.14 -10.09 -5.53
C GLN A 44 7.58 -10.03 -6.01
N THR A 45 7.77 -10.30 -7.30
CA THR A 45 9.12 -10.23 -7.87
C THR A 45 9.58 -8.77 -7.97
N ILE A 46 10.87 -8.55 -7.78
CA ILE A 46 11.50 -7.22 -7.93
C ILE A 46 11.18 -6.63 -9.31
N LYS A 47 11.19 -7.48 -10.35
CA LYS A 47 10.87 -7.07 -11.73
C LYS A 47 9.44 -6.52 -11.83
N SER A 48 8.47 -7.20 -11.25
CA SER A 48 7.07 -6.76 -11.23
C SER A 48 6.91 -5.45 -10.45
N ILE A 49 7.56 -5.32 -9.29
CA ILE A 49 7.52 -4.10 -8.48
C ILE A 49 8.17 -2.91 -9.22
N GLN A 50 9.26 -3.14 -9.95
CA GLN A 50 9.92 -2.10 -10.73
C GLN A 50 9.14 -1.68 -11.97
N ASN A 51 8.22 -2.50 -12.47
CA ASN A 51 7.37 -2.21 -13.62
C ASN A 51 6.18 -1.30 -13.24
N VAL A 52 6.46 -0.17 -12.60
CA VAL A 52 5.46 0.83 -12.23
C VAL A 52 5.23 1.81 -13.38
N GLN A 53 3.97 2.18 -13.59
CA GLN A 53 3.53 3.15 -14.60
C GLN A 53 2.79 4.30 -13.95
N LEU A 54 3.12 5.54 -14.32
CA LEU A 54 2.36 6.72 -13.90
C LEU A 54 1.32 7.07 -14.98
N LEU A 55 0.05 6.84 -14.67
CA LEU A 55 -1.10 7.22 -15.47
C LEU A 55 -1.62 8.59 -15.02
N HIS A 56 -1.97 9.44 -15.98
CA HIS A 56 -2.58 10.77 -15.79
C HIS A 56 -1.81 11.74 -14.87
N GLY A 57 -0.58 11.41 -14.47
CA GLY A 57 0.26 12.23 -13.59
C GLY A 57 -0.03 12.11 -12.09
N TYR A 58 -1.00 11.28 -11.69
CA TYR A 58 -1.40 11.10 -10.28
C TYR A 58 -1.74 9.65 -9.89
N HIS A 59 -1.81 8.73 -10.86
CA HIS A 59 -2.24 7.35 -10.61
C HIS A 59 -1.10 6.39 -10.97
N LEU A 60 -0.66 5.60 -9.99
CA LEU A 60 0.40 4.61 -10.11
C LEU A 60 -0.25 3.25 -10.41
N TYR A 61 0.23 2.57 -11.44
CA TYR A 61 -0.29 1.28 -11.86
C TYR A 61 0.84 0.27 -12.06
N TRP A 62 0.68 -0.91 -11.47
CA TRP A 62 1.55 -2.06 -11.64
C TRP A 62 0.84 -3.13 -12.47
N PRO A 63 1.02 -3.15 -13.80
CA PRO A 63 0.34 -4.10 -14.69
C PRO A 63 0.65 -5.57 -14.37
N ASP A 64 1.85 -5.87 -13.89
CA ASP A 64 2.23 -7.25 -13.55
C ASP A 64 1.58 -7.74 -12.24
N LEU A 65 1.16 -6.80 -11.38
CA LEU A 65 0.57 -7.10 -10.07
C LEU A 65 -0.94 -6.90 -10.06
N ASP A 66 -1.47 -6.23 -11.08
CA ASP A 66 -2.84 -5.71 -11.13
C ASP A 66 -3.18 -4.86 -9.89
N VAL A 67 -2.22 -4.01 -9.49
CA VAL A 67 -2.34 -3.11 -8.34
C VAL A 67 -2.29 -1.67 -8.82
N ASP A 68 -3.23 -0.85 -8.37
CA ASP A 68 -3.25 0.58 -8.56
C ASP A 68 -3.17 1.35 -7.24
N LEU A 69 -2.49 2.50 -7.25
CA LEU A 69 -2.36 3.42 -6.11
C LEU A 69 -2.42 4.87 -6.58
N GLU A 70 -3.17 5.71 -5.88
CA GLU A 70 -3.17 7.15 -6.16
C GLU A 70 -2.13 7.89 -5.31
N ILE A 71 -1.44 8.86 -5.90
CA ILE A 71 -0.49 9.71 -5.17
C ILE A 71 -1.20 10.51 -4.07
N ASP A 72 -2.46 10.93 -4.29
CA ASP A 72 -3.23 11.67 -3.27
C ASP A 72 -3.41 10.87 -1.98
N ASN A 73 -3.51 9.54 -2.07
CA ASN A 73 -3.57 8.66 -0.89
C ASN A 73 -2.25 8.65 -0.10
N LEU A 74 -1.13 8.86 -0.79
CA LEU A 74 0.21 8.90 -0.18
C LEU A 74 0.52 10.28 0.41
N GLU A 75 0.06 11.36 -0.24
CA GLU A 75 0.23 12.73 0.24
C GLU A 75 -0.70 13.07 1.41
N ASN A 76 -1.94 12.56 1.39
CA ASN A 76 -2.98 12.88 2.37
C ASN A 76 -3.57 11.61 3.03
N PRO A 77 -2.77 10.81 3.75
CA PRO A 77 -3.27 9.57 4.38
C PRO A 77 -4.39 9.83 5.41
N GLU A 78 -4.41 11.04 5.99
CA GLU A 78 -5.44 11.51 6.93
C GLU A 78 -6.81 11.77 6.28
N LYS A 79 -6.84 12.02 4.97
CA LYS A 79 -8.09 12.22 4.21
C LYS A 79 -8.78 10.90 3.88
N TYR A 80 -7.99 9.82 3.75
CA TYR A 80 -8.44 8.48 3.40
C TYR A 80 -8.13 7.47 4.51
N THR A 81 -8.43 7.81 5.76
CA THR A 81 -8.33 6.84 6.85
C THR A 81 -9.34 5.72 6.59
N LEU A 82 -8.88 4.58 6.05
CA LEU A 82 -9.64 3.34 6.07
C LEU A 82 -9.77 2.89 7.53
N GLN A 83 -10.73 3.52 8.24
CA GLN A 83 -11.13 3.08 9.56
C GLN A 83 -11.92 1.79 9.38
N PHE A 84 -11.23 0.65 9.47
CA PHE A 84 -11.91 -0.60 9.72
C PHE A 84 -12.44 -0.54 11.16
N LYS A 85 -13.69 -0.08 11.34
CA LYS A 85 -14.38 -0.18 12.62
C LYS A 85 -14.60 -1.66 12.89
N THR A 86 -13.71 -2.26 13.68
CA THR A 86 -14.05 -3.52 14.32
C THR A 86 -15.18 -3.21 15.30
N ASN A 87 -16.42 -3.45 14.88
CA ASN A 87 -17.50 -3.64 15.85
C ASN A 87 -17.16 -4.93 16.60
N THR A 88 -16.30 -4.83 17.62
CA THR A 88 -16.21 -5.81 18.69
C THR A 88 -17.55 -5.78 19.39
N HIS A 89 -18.49 -6.55 18.84
CA HIS A 89 -19.74 -6.89 19.48
C HIS A 89 -19.35 -7.71 20.71
N LEU A 90 -19.12 -7.01 21.82
CA LEU A 90 -18.97 -7.61 23.14
C LEU A 90 -20.27 -8.35 23.42
N THR A 91 -20.30 -9.64 23.09
CA THR A 91 -21.37 -10.55 23.48
C THR A 91 -21.36 -10.62 25.00
N LYS A 92 -22.18 -9.80 25.65
CA LYS A 92 -22.52 -9.98 27.06
C LYS A 92 -23.09 -11.39 27.21
N LYS A 93 -22.31 -12.31 27.77
CA LYS A 93 -22.82 -13.60 28.26
C LYS A 93 -23.96 -13.31 29.25
N PRO A 94 -25.17 -13.86 29.07
CA PRO A 94 -26.15 -13.85 30.14
C PRO A 94 -25.66 -14.83 31.22
N ASN A 95 -25.41 -14.31 32.44
CA ASN A 95 -25.18 -15.14 33.62
C ASN A 95 -26.48 -15.85 34.01
N GLY A 96 -26.77 -16.96 33.35
CA GLY A 96 -27.78 -17.92 33.77
C GLY A 96 -27.11 -19.06 34.52
N ARG A 97 -27.12 -19.02 35.85
CA ARG A 97 -27.03 -20.21 36.72
C ARG A 97 -27.28 -19.84 38.19
N ALA A 98 -28.52 -20.05 38.64
CA ALA A 98 -28.78 -20.58 39.97
C ALA A 98 -30.01 -21.49 39.84
N VAL A 99 -29.72 -22.79 39.81
CA VAL A 99 -30.67 -23.89 39.74
C VAL A 99 -31.23 -24.11 41.14
N ALA A 100 -32.56 -24.29 41.24
CA ALA A 100 -33.26 -24.68 42.45
C ALA A 100 -32.84 -26.07 42.99
N ARG A 101 -33.19 -26.34 44.26
CA ARG A 101 -33.09 -27.59 45.08
C ARG A 101 -32.13 -27.39 46.25
N ARG A 102 -32.47 -27.59 47.53
CA ARG A 102 -33.45 -28.42 48.23
C ARG A 102 -33.96 -27.68 49.48
#